data_AF-A0A1A9RV73-F1
#
_entry.id   AF-A0A1A9RV73-F1
#
_cell.length_a   1.000
_cell.length_b   1.000
_cell.length_c   1.000
_cell.angle_alpha   90.00
_cell.angle_beta   90.00
_cell.angle_gamma   90.00
#
_symmetry.space_group_name_H-M   'P 1'
#
loop_
_entity.id
_entity.type
_entity.pdbx_description
1 polymer ?
#
loop_
_entity_poly.entity_id
_entity_poly.type
_entity_poly.pdbx_seq_one_letter_code
_entity_poly.pdbx_strand_id
1 'polypeptide(L)'
;MDAVKLLVARCGIDYSAAYRMVHQRFGVAHIDQIAAPLLPSAVAYVHSLTLQSGLNGEVLDRLPENMQPQPLRNLQGAVINSLYCAEFIYQHRAAIRGLNRRLAATLHDHAADSIMFLRNVAEQAGISVPNNEYFQYFPWDGDSAEKARYHQLNA
;
A
#
# COMPACT_ATOMS: atom_id res chain seq x y z
N MET A 1 -21.39 -21.70 10.63
CA MET A 1 -20.51 -22.35 9.64
C MET A 1 -19.81 -21.28 8.81
N ASP A 2 -18.53 -20.98 8.97
CA ASP A 2 -17.85 -20.50 10.17
C ASP A 2 -17.03 -19.30 9.69
N ALA A 3 -17.42 -18.07 10.05
CA ALA A 3 -16.71 -16.86 9.64
C ALA A 3 -15.22 -16.94 10.01
N VAL A 4 -14.90 -17.58 11.14
CA VAL A 4 -13.53 -17.87 11.61
C VAL A 4 -12.79 -18.82 10.67
N LYS A 5 -13.45 -19.83 10.10
CA LYS A 5 -12.82 -20.74 9.10
C LYS A 5 -12.46 -19.99 7.82
N LEU A 6 -13.34 -19.08 7.38
CA LEU A 6 -13.07 -18.23 6.22
C LEU A 6 -11.92 -17.25 6.49
N LEU A 7 -11.85 -16.69 7.70
CA LEU A 7 -10.75 -15.84 8.14
C LEU A 7 -9.41 -16.60 8.13
N VAL A 8 -9.36 -17.79 8.73
CA VAL A 8 -8.18 -18.67 8.72
C VAL A 8 -7.73 -19.01 7.31
N ALA A 9 -8.67 -19.45 6.45
CA ALA A 9 -8.36 -19.85 5.09
C ALA A 9 -7.90 -18.68 4.20
N ARG A 10 -8.45 -17.48 4.39
CA ARG A 10 -8.19 -16.32 3.53
C ARG A 10 -7.05 -15.43 4.01
N CYS A 11 -6.83 -15.36 5.33
CA CYS A 11 -5.75 -14.55 5.93
C CYS A 11 -4.52 -15.37 6.33
N GLY A 12 -4.54 -16.70 6.21
CA GLY A 12 -3.39 -17.57 6.48
C GLY A 12 -2.98 -17.63 7.96
N ILE A 13 -3.85 -17.22 8.88
CA ILE A 13 -3.62 -17.26 10.33
C ILE A 13 -4.12 -18.57 10.93
N ASP A 14 -3.55 -18.98 12.06
CA ASP A 14 -4.02 -20.15 12.78
C ASP A 14 -5.37 -19.88 13.48
N TYR A 15 -6.10 -20.96 13.79
CA TYR A 15 -7.37 -20.86 14.52
C TYR A 15 -7.19 -20.18 15.89
N SER A 16 -6.07 -20.42 16.57
CA SER A 16 -5.74 -19.81 17.86
C SER A 16 -5.66 -18.28 17.78
N ALA A 17 -4.95 -17.73 16.78
CA ALA A 17 -4.90 -16.28 16.59
C ALA A 17 -6.27 -15.71 16.26
N ALA A 18 -7.02 -16.37 15.36
CA ALA A 18 -8.35 -15.94 15.00
C ALA A 18 -9.30 -15.85 16.21
N TYR A 19 -9.27 -16.85 17.10
CA TYR A 19 -10.06 -16.83 18.33
C TYR A 19 -9.59 -15.76 19.32
N ARG A 20 -8.28 -15.58 19.50
CA ARG A 20 -7.72 -14.53 20.37
C ARG A 20 -8.18 -13.13 19.98
N MET A 21 -8.28 -12.83 18.69
CA MET A 21 -8.76 -11.53 18.20
C MET A 21 -10.21 -11.27 18.60
N VAL A 22 -11.07 -12.28 18.44
CA VAL A 22 -12.47 -12.20 18.86
C VAL A 22 -12.57 -12.07 20.38
N HIS A 23 -11.77 -12.84 21.14
CA HIS A 23 -11.69 -12.74 22.59
C HIS A 23 -11.32 -11.34 23.07
N GLN A 24 -10.27 -10.76 22.50
CA GLN A 24 -9.79 -9.43 22.87
C GLN A 24 -10.82 -8.34 22.52
N ARG A 25 -11.47 -8.43 21.36
CA ARG A 25 -12.45 -7.43 20.93
C ARG A 25 -13.70 -7.39 21.81
N PHE A 26 -14.16 -8.55 22.26
CA PHE A 26 -15.38 -8.69 23.04
C PHE A 26 -15.14 -8.86 24.54
N GLY A 27 -13.86 -8.87 24.98
CA GLY A 27 -13.49 -9.02 26.38
C GLY A 27 -13.89 -10.35 27.00
N VAL A 28 -13.91 -11.43 26.21
CA VAL A 28 -14.36 -12.77 26.63
C VAL A 28 -13.21 -13.77 26.62
N ALA A 29 -13.27 -14.78 27.50
CA ALA A 29 -12.28 -15.86 27.52
C ALA A 29 -12.60 -16.97 26.51
N HIS A 30 -13.89 -17.15 26.20
CA HIS A 30 -14.37 -18.10 25.20
C HIS A 30 -15.47 -17.46 24.35
N ILE A 31 -15.55 -17.84 23.06
CA ILE A 31 -16.54 -17.27 22.13
C ILE A 31 -17.99 -17.57 22.55
N ASP A 32 -18.20 -18.65 23.31
CA ASP A 32 -19.51 -19.04 23.83
C ASP A 32 -20.01 -18.09 24.95
N GLN A 33 -19.13 -17.23 25.46
CA GLN A 33 -19.47 -16.22 26.47
C GLN A 33 -19.93 -14.90 25.84
N ILE A 34 -19.91 -14.78 24.51
CA ILE A 34 -20.43 -13.60 23.82
C ILE A 34 -21.95 -13.58 23.99
N ALA A 35 -22.47 -12.51 24.59
CA ALA A 35 -23.90 -12.34 24.78
C ALA A 35 -24.63 -12.43 23.43
N ALA A 36 -25.77 -13.15 23.40
CA ALA A 36 -26.61 -13.32 22.21
C ALA A 36 -26.84 -12.04 21.37
N PRO A 37 -27.13 -10.85 21.96
CA PRO A 37 -27.30 -9.62 21.18
C PRO A 37 -26.02 -9.12 20.49
N LEU A 38 -24.83 -9.56 20.91
CA LEU A 38 -23.54 -9.17 20.35
C LEU A 38 -23.03 -10.11 19.26
N LEU A 39 -23.70 -11.26 19.05
CA LEU A 39 -23.32 -12.23 18.01
C LEU A 39 -23.28 -11.64 16.60
N PRO A 40 -24.24 -10.79 16.16
CA PRO A 40 -24.15 -10.15 14.85
C PRO A 40 -22.92 -9.24 14.72
N SER A 41 -22.56 -8.53 15.78
CA SER A 41 -21.36 -7.67 15.82
C SER A 41 -20.08 -8.49 15.74
N ALA A 42 -20.03 -9.67 16.38
CA ALA A 42 -18.88 -10.58 16.30
C ALA A 42 -18.69 -11.13 14.87
N VAL A 43 -19.78 -11.51 14.20
CA VAL A 43 -19.72 -11.96 12.80
C VAL A 43 -19.26 -10.83 11.88
N ALA A 44 -19.81 -9.62 12.04
CA ALA A 44 -19.42 -8.45 11.26
C ALA A 44 -17.94 -8.11 11.45
N TYR A 45 -17.42 -8.22 12.67
CA TYR A 45 -16.00 -8.03 12.97
C TYR A 45 -15.10 -9.06 12.26
N VAL A 46 -15.47 -10.35 12.28
CA VAL A 46 -14.71 -11.37 11.55
C VAL A 46 -14.75 -11.13 10.04
N HIS A 47 -15.88 -10.66 9.50
CA HIS A 47 -15.99 -10.28 8.09
C HIS A 47 -15.13 -9.06 7.74
N SER A 48 -15.07 -8.03 8.59
CA SER A 48 -14.18 -6.89 8.35
C SER A 48 -12.72 -7.32 8.34
N LEU A 49 -12.31 -8.19 9.28
CA LEU A 49 -10.95 -8.75 9.31
C LEU A 49 -10.63 -9.56 8.04
N THR A 50 -11.60 -10.28 7.49
CA THR A 50 -11.41 -11.11 6.28
C THR A 50 -11.32 -10.25 5.01
N LEU A 51 -12.09 -9.16 4.94
CA LEU A 51 -12.13 -8.26 3.78
C LEU A 51 -10.95 -7.28 3.76
N GLN A 52 -10.50 -6.80 4.92
CA GLN A 52 -9.37 -5.88 5.08
C GLN A 52 -8.01 -6.63 5.05
N SER A 53 -7.81 -7.56 4.12
CA SER A 53 -6.57 -8.37 4.02
C SER A 53 -5.31 -7.52 4.20
N GLY A 54 -4.72 -7.65 5.40
CA GLY A 54 -3.62 -6.84 5.90
C GLY A 54 -3.85 -6.56 7.38
N LEU A 55 -3.29 -7.40 8.25
CA LEU A 55 -3.18 -7.23 9.70
C LEU A 55 -2.30 -6.01 10.06
N ASN A 56 -2.56 -4.86 9.45
CA ASN A 56 -1.88 -3.63 9.76
C ASN A 56 -2.51 -3.04 11.02
N GLY A 57 -2.11 -3.57 12.17
CA GLY A 57 -1.92 -2.72 13.34
C GLY A 57 -2.71 -2.99 14.61
N GLU A 58 -3.67 -3.93 14.67
CA GLU A 58 -4.50 -4.00 15.89
C GLU A 58 -4.13 -5.04 16.95
N VAL A 59 -3.49 -6.18 16.64
CA VAL A 59 -3.22 -7.18 17.73
C VAL A 59 -1.90 -7.94 17.63
N LEU A 60 -1.34 -8.18 16.44
CA LEU A 60 -0.18 -9.09 16.31
C LEU A 60 1.16 -8.43 15.97
N ASP A 61 1.20 -7.15 15.58
CA ASP A 61 2.42 -6.47 15.13
C ASP A 61 2.74 -5.16 15.87
N ARG A 62 2.39 -5.03 17.16
CA ARG A 62 3.13 -4.04 17.97
C ARG A 62 4.49 -4.63 18.31
N LEU A 63 5.44 -4.40 17.40
CA LEU A 63 6.86 -4.38 17.74
C LEU A 63 7.03 -3.50 19.01
N PRO A 64 7.95 -3.87 19.91
CA PRO A 64 8.26 -3.03 21.08
C PRO A 64 8.56 -1.60 20.60
N GLU A 65 8.23 -0.57 21.39
CA GLU A 65 8.26 0.85 20.94
C GLU A 65 9.57 1.28 20.26
N ASN A 66 10.68 0.63 20.58
CA ASN A 66 12.00 0.83 19.98
C ASN A 66 12.20 0.17 18.59
N MET A 67 11.31 -0.71 18.16
CA MET A 67 11.26 -1.36 16.85
C MET A 67 10.03 -0.96 16.03
N GLN A 68 9.10 -0.19 16.58
CA GLN A 68 8.01 0.36 15.77
C GLN A 68 8.62 1.25 14.70
N PRO A 69 8.26 1.07 13.42
CA PRO A 69 8.72 1.94 12.36
C PRO A 69 8.29 3.36 12.72
N GLN A 70 9.25 4.23 13.00
CA GLN A 70 8.97 5.63 13.19
C GLN A 70 8.32 6.13 11.90
N PRO A 71 7.25 6.95 11.96
CA PRO A 71 6.68 7.53 10.77
C PRO A 71 7.79 8.27 10.03
N LEU A 72 8.17 7.76 8.87
CA LEU A 72 9.18 8.34 7.99
C LEU A 72 8.64 9.73 7.62
N ARG A 73 9.10 10.76 8.32
CA ARG A 73 8.60 12.14 8.20
C ARG A 73 8.63 12.66 6.75
N ASN A 74 9.43 12.03 5.89
CA ASN A 74 9.61 12.36 4.48
C ASN A 74 9.19 11.24 3.52
N LEU A 75 8.45 10.20 3.96
CA LEU A 75 8.07 9.07 3.10
C LEU A 75 7.30 9.53 1.86
N GLN A 76 6.29 10.39 2.05
CA GLN A 76 5.51 10.93 0.95
C GLN A 76 6.39 11.65 -0.07
N GLY A 77 7.28 12.54 0.40
CA GLY A 77 8.21 13.25 -0.48
C GLY A 77 9.17 12.30 -1.20
N ALA A 78 9.69 11.30 -0.51
CA ALA A 78 10.59 10.30 -1.08
C ALA A 78 9.89 9.43 -2.15
N VAL A 79 8.68 8.98 -1.89
CA VAL A 79 7.86 8.19 -2.83
C VAL A 79 7.53 9.01 -4.07
N ILE A 80 7.02 10.23 -3.89
CA ILE A 80 6.66 11.11 -5.01
C ILE A 80 7.91 11.43 -5.84
N ASN A 81 9.00 11.89 -5.22
CA ASN A 81 10.23 12.22 -5.95
C ASN A 81 10.78 11.01 -6.72
N SER A 82 10.86 9.85 -6.07
CA SER A 82 11.36 8.63 -6.71
C SER A 82 10.48 8.19 -7.88
N LEU A 83 9.15 8.39 -7.77
CA LEU A 83 8.20 8.08 -8.84
C LEU A 83 8.45 8.98 -10.06
N TYR A 84 8.64 10.29 -9.85
CA TYR A 84 8.98 11.22 -10.94
C TYR A 84 10.32 10.84 -11.61
N CYS A 85 11.33 10.43 -10.85
CA CYS A 85 12.60 9.97 -11.42
C CYS A 85 12.43 8.70 -12.27
N ALA A 86 11.68 7.72 -11.79
CA ALA A 86 11.44 6.47 -12.50
C ALA A 86 10.61 6.71 -13.77
N GLU A 87 9.53 7.50 -13.68
CA GLU A 87 8.70 7.90 -14.81
C GLU A 87 9.52 8.69 -15.85
N PHE A 88 10.42 9.59 -15.43
CA PHE A 88 11.32 10.30 -16.35
C PHE A 88 12.14 9.30 -17.20
N ILE A 89 12.79 8.33 -16.55
CA ILE A 89 13.60 7.31 -17.26
C ILE A 89 12.71 6.48 -18.19
N TYR A 90 11.51 6.10 -17.73
CA TYR A 90 10.56 5.30 -18.49
C TYR A 90 10.10 6.01 -19.77
N GLN A 91 9.67 7.28 -19.65
CA GLN A 91 9.15 8.09 -20.77
C GLN A 91 10.25 8.45 -21.79
N HIS A 92 11.51 8.59 -21.35
CA HIS A 92 12.63 8.99 -22.21
C HIS A 92 13.44 7.82 -22.80
N ARG A 93 12.89 6.60 -22.78
CA ARG A 93 13.56 5.39 -23.28
C ARG A 93 14.16 5.56 -24.67
N ALA A 94 13.45 6.21 -25.60
CA ALA A 94 13.92 6.39 -26.97
C ALA A 94 15.20 7.23 -27.04
N ALA A 95 15.27 8.33 -26.29
CA ALA A 95 16.44 9.18 -26.19
C ALA A 95 17.63 8.44 -25.54
N ILE A 96 17.38 7.74 -24.43
CA ILE A 96 18.40 6.94 -23.73
C ILE A 96 18.93 5.81 -24.65
N ARG A 97 18.04 5.17 -25.43
CA ARG A 97 18.41 4.15 -26.42
C ARG A 97 19.29 4.70 -27.53
N GLY A 98 19.10 5.96 -27.93
CA GLY A 98 19.97 6.67 -28.86
C GLY A 98 21.39 6.83 -28.34
N LEU A 99 21.56 7.02 -27.02
CA LEU A 99 22.87 7.12 -26.37
C LEU A 99 23.54 5.75 -26.18
N ASN A 100 22.82 4.78 -25.63
CA ASN A 100 23.32 3.43 -25.42
C ASN A 100 22.18 2.39 -25.38
N ARG A 101 22.12 1.54 -26.39
CA ARG A 101 21.04 0.55 -26.54
C ARG A 101 21.00 -0.51 -25.44
N ARG A 102 22.15 -0.98 -24.96
CA ARG A 102 22.21 -2.04 -23.93
C ARG A 102 21.79 -1.47 -22.57
N LEU A 103 22.33 -0.31 -22.22
CA LEU A 103 22.02 0.36 -20.96
C LEU A 103 20.56 0.83 -20.92
N ALA A 104 20.00 1.28 -22.05
CA ALA A 104 18.59 1.69 -22.14
C ALA A 104 17.58 0.57 -21.85
N ALA A 105 17.89 -0.69 -22.20
CA ALA A 105 17.01 -1.81 -21.89
C ALA A 105 16.96 -2.03 -20.37
N THR A 106 18.14 -2.16 -19.74
CA THR A 106 18.26 -2.34 -18.30
C THR A 106 17.66 -1.19 -17.49
N LEU A 107 17.88 0.07 -17.90
CA LEU A 107 17.29 1.23 -17.23
C LEU A 107 15.76 1.26 -17.36
N HIS A 108 15.22 0.86 -18.50
CA HIS A 108 13.78 0.83 -18.71
C HIS A 108 13.11 -0.24 -17.85
N ASP A 109 13.69 -1.44 -17.78
CA ASP A 109 13.18 -2.52 -16.93
C ASP A 109 13.20 -2.10 -15.45
N HIS A 110 14.31 -1.53 -14.98
CA HIS A 110 14.41 -1.00 -13.62
C HIS A 110 13.44 0.15 -13.33
N ALA A 111 13.20 1.03 -14.31
CA ALA A 111 12.23 2.11 -14.16
C ALA A 111 10.80 1.54 -14.04
N ALA A 112 10.44 0.58 -14.88
CA ALA A 112 9.13 -0.09 -14.82
C ALA A 112 8.90 -0.80 -13.46
N ASP A 113 9.90 -1.55 -13.00
CA ASP A 113 9.86 -2.19 -11.69
C ASP A 113 9.72 -1.16 -10.57
N SER A 114 10.52 -0.09 -10.62
CA SER A 114 10.49 0.98 -9.62
C SER A 114 9.13 1.67 -9.56
N ILE A 115 8.51 1.96 -10.71
CA ILE A 115 7.15 2.55 -10.77
C ILE A 115 6.15 1.62 -10.08
N MET A 116 6.19 0.32 -10.38
CA MET A 116 5.31 -0.67 -9.76
C MET A 116 5.51 -0.71 -8.23
N PHE A 117 6.76 -0.81 -7.76
CA PHE A 117 7.06 -0.85 -6.34
C PHE A 117 6.64 0.44 -5.61
N LEU A 118 6.92 1.61 -6.18
CA LEU A 118 6.58 2.90 -5.59
C LEU A 118 5.07 3.12 -5.50
N ARG A 119 4.31 2.68 -6.52
CA ARG A 119 2.84 2.73 -6.48
C ARG A 119 2.26 1.81 -5.41
N ASN A 120 2.82 0.61 -5.25
CA ASN A 120 2.41 -0.31 -4.17
C ASN A 120 2.73 0.27 -2.78
N VAL A 121 3.92 0.85 -2.59
CA VAL A 121 4.29 1.55 -1.34
C VAL A 121 3.36 2.74 -1.08
N ALA A 122 3.03 3.51 -2.12
CA ALA A 122 2.09 4.63 -2.01
C ALA A 122 0.70 4.14 -1.56
N GLU A 123 0.18 3.08 -2.17
CA GLU A 123 -1.10 2.47 -1.80
C GLU A 123 -1.11 2.00 -0.33
N GLN A 124 -0.08 1.24 0.09
CA GLN A 124 0.05 0.74 1.46
C GLN A 124 0.18 1.85 2.51
N ALA A 125 0.82 2.96 2.14
CA ALA A 125 1.02 4.11 3.01
C ALA A 125 -0.13 5.14 2.93
N GLY A 126 -1.16 4.91 2.11
CA GLY A 126 -2.25 5.87 1.88
C GLY A 126 -1.81 7.18 1.21
N ILE A 127 -0.70 7.16 0.46
CA ILE A 127 -0.16 8.30 -0.26
C ILE A 127 -0.82 8.39 -1.64
N SER A 128 -1.49 9.51 -1.92
CA SER A 128 -1.98 9.79 -3.28
C SER A 128 -0.82 10.12 -4.21
N VAL A 129 -0.76 9.44 -5.36
CA VAL A 129 0.23 9.66 -6.41
C VAL A 129 -0.45 9.81 -7.77
N PRO A 130 0.12 10.61 -8.69
CA PRO A 130 -0.45 10.76 -10.03
C PRO A 130 -0.49 9.43 -10.80
N ASN A 131 -1.49 9.26 -11.66
CA ASN A 131 -1.65 8.07 -12.49
C ASN A 131 -0.66 8.03 -13.67
N ASN A 132 -0.68 6.98 -14.49
CA ASN A 132 0.24 6.88 -15.63
C ASN A 132 -0.03 7.94 -16.71
N GLU A 133 -1.31 8.31 -16.91
CA GLU A 133 -1.72 9.30 -17.91
C GLU A 133 -1.12 10.68 -17.61
N TYR A 134 -1.09 11.06 -16.33
CA TYR A 134 -0.42 12.26 -15.85
C TYR A 134 1.04 12.33 -16.32
N PHE A 135 1.81 11.25 -16.19
CA PHE A 135 3.23 11.24 -16.56
C PHE A 135 3.47 11.14 -18.07
N GLN A 136 2.51 10.60 -18.82
CA GLN A 136 2.57 10.52 -20.28
C GLN A 136 2.51 11.92 -20.92
N TYR A 137 1.72 12.83 -20.34
CA TYR A 137 1.54 14.19 -20.85
C TYR A 137 2.23 15.26 -20.01
N PHE A 138 2.99 14.86 -18.99
CA PHE A 138 3.74 15.80 -18.17
C PHE A 138 4.76 16.56 -19.04
N PRO A 139 4.83 17.91 -18.94
CA PRO A 139 5.76 18.71 -19.73
C PRO A 139 7.17 18.59 -19.14
N TRP A 140 7.85 17.48 -19.43
CA TRP A 140 9.17 17.15 -18.86
C TRP A 140 10.24 18.20 -19.15
N ASP A 141 10.20 18.77 -20.36
CA ASP A 141 11.07 19.84 -20.86
C ASP A 141 10.52 21.25 -20.61
N GLY A 142 9.28 21.37 -20.12
CA GLY A 142 8.64 22.63 -19.80
C GLY A 142 9.31 23.39 -18.66
N ASP A 143 9.07 24.71 -18.61
CA ASP A 143 9.59 25.55 -17.53
C ASP A 143 8.84 25.33 -16.20
N SER A 144 9.32 25.94 -15.13
CA SER A 144 8.71 25.79 -13.80
C SER A 144 7.26 26.28 -13.74
N ALA A 145 6.89 27.30 -14.53
CA ALA A 145 5.55 27.84 -14.55
C ALA A 145 4.59 26.93 -15.34
N GLU A 146 5.05 26.34 -16.43
CA GLU A 146 4.33 25.35 -17.22
C GLU A 146 4.05 24.08 -16.42
N LYS A 147 5.08 23.55 -15.73
CA LYS A 147 4.94 22.41 -14.81
C LYS A 147 3.95 22.73 -13.68
N ALA A 148 4.09 23.90 -13.04
CA ALA A 148 3.17 24.34 -11.98
C ALA A 148 1.71 24.41 -12.45
N ARG A 149 1.46 24.94 -13.66
CA ARG A 149 0.12 24.97 -14.27
C ARG A 149 -0.39 23.56 -14.54
N TYR A 150 0.46 22.67 -15.07
CA TYR A 150 0.09 21.29 -15.32
C TYR A 150 -0.30 20.54 -14.03
N HIS A 151 0.42 20.76 -12.93
CA HIS A 151 0.03 20.24 -11.61
C HIS A 151 -1.35 20.74 -11.19
N GLN A 152 -1.64 22.04 -11.30
CA GLN A 152 -2.92 22.60 -10.85
C GLN A 152 -4.13 22.05 -11.63
N LEU A 153 -3.93 21.70 -12.91
CA LEU A 153 -5.00 21.22 -13.77
C LEU A 153 -5.24 19.71 -13.67
N ASN A 154 -4.26 18.94 -13.17
CA ASN A 154 -4.26 17.48 -13.21
C ASN A 154 -3.91 16.81 -11.86
N ALA A 155 -3.93 17.55 -10.75
CA ALA A 155 -3.71 17.05 -9.39
C ALA A 155 -5.00 16.66 -8.66
#